data_AF-A0AA38FPS5-F1
#
_entry.id   AF-A0AA38FPS5-F1
#
_cell.length_a   1.000
_cell.length_b   1.000
_cell.length_c   1.000
_cell.angle_alpha   90.00
_cell.angle_beta   90.00
_cell.angle_gamma   90.00
#
_symmetry.space_group_name_H-M   'P 1'
#
loop_
_entity.id
_entity.type
_entity.pdbx_description
1 polymer ?
#
loop_
_entity_poly.entity_id
_entity_poly.type
_entity_poly.pdbx_seq_one_letter_code
_entity_poly.pdbx_strand_id
1 'polypeptide(L)'
;MAVGEGGKNIASHPHSGSDNNQKRKRNDETQDEDLKEDFIMFKDTLIALKIMRSQFPMIEKVVVKPFVLRSQLYSSIKDRTQVDRELEDLRKEEVLRIFKLNTGQDDNAIMFMDDYLQQ
;
A
#
# COMPACT_ATOMS: atom_id res chain seq x y z
N MET A 1 31.15 11.52 64.43
CA MET A 1 30.46 10.85 63.30
C MET A 1 30.75 9.36 63.43
N ALA A 2 29.73 8.53 63.27
CA ALA A 2 29.70 7.13 63.69
C ALA A 2 30.58 6.17 62.87
N VAL A 3 30.83 5.03 63.50
CA VAL A 3 31.61 3.81 63.21
C VAL A 3 31.19 2.99 61.97
N GLY A 4 32.08 2.07 61.55
CA GLY A 4 31.77 0.82 60.82
C GLY A 4 32.47 0.71 59.45
N GLU A 5 33.64 0.07 59.32
CA GLU A 5 33.85 -1.37 58.95
C GLU A 5 33.28 -1.72 57.57
N GLY A 6 33.94 -2.36 56.61
CA GLY A 6 35.07 -3.28 56.57
C GLY A 6 34.82 -4.17 55.32
N GLY A 7 35.80 -4.30 54.43
CA GLY A 7 35.58 -4.84 53.07
C GLY A 7 35.66 -6.37 52.89
N LYS A 8 35.51 -6.75 51.60
CA LYS A 8 35.99 -7.95 50.86
C LYS A 8 34.98 -9.07 50.50
N ASN A 9 34.60 -9.06 49.21
CA ASN A 9 34.63 -10.12 48.16
C ASN A 9 34.43 -11.61 48.54
N ILE A 10 33.59 -12.36 47.80
CA ILE A 10 33.93 -13.33 46.71
C ILE A 10 32.75 -14.26 46.30
N ALA A 11 32.77 -14.71 45.02
CA ALA A 11 32.21 -15.96 44.43
C ALA A 11 30.66 -16.16 44.39
N SER A 12 29.96 -16.06 43.25
CA SER A 12 29.81 -17.00 42.10
C SER A 12 28.88 -18.23 42.30
N HIS A 13 27.65 -18.13 41.74
CA HIS A 13 26.78 -19.12 41.01
C HIS A 13 26.49 -20.54 41.60
N PRO A 14 25.47 -21.32 41.14
CA PRO A 14 24.17 -21.04 40.49
C PRO A 14 22.98 -21.90 41.03
N HIS A 15 21.81 -21.79 40.37
CA HIS A 15 20.78 -22.83 40.12
C HIS A 15 19.43 -22.78 40.89
N SER A 16 18.37 -22.49 40.13
CA SER A 16 17.03 -23.15 40.11
C SER A 16 16.12 -22.21 39.29
N GLY A 17 15.62 -22.52 38.09
CA GLY A 17 15.08 -23.78 37.61
C GLY A 17 13.56 -23.68 37.60
N SER A 18 12.96 -23.18 36.51
CA SER A 18 11.62 -23.58 36.03
C SER A 18 11.29 -22.93 34.70
N ASP A 19 11.14 -23.81 33.72
CA ASP A 19 10.63 -23.59 32.38
C ASP A 19 9.33 -22.78 32.33
N ASN A 20 9.23 -21.87 31.36
CA ASN A 20 7.98 -21.64 30.66
C ASN A 20 8.26 -21.26 29.21
N ASN A 21 8.26 -22.31 28.39
CA ASN A 21 8.15 -22.28 26.95
C ASN A 21 6.82 -21.63 26.55
N GLN A 22 6.81 -20.35 26.19
CA GLN A 22 5.74 -19.74 25.41
C GLN A 22 6.31 -18.93 24.24
N LYS A 23 6.67 -19.71 23.21
CA LYS A 23 6.58 -19.41 21.79
C LYS A 23 5.54 -18.32 21.46
N ARG A 24 5.96 -17.04 21.38
CA ARG A 24 5.18 -15.97 20.73
C ARG A 24 5.82 -15.66 19.39
N LYS A 25 5.38 -16.41 18.38
CA LYS A 25 5.60 -16.15 16.97
C LYS A 25 4.25 -15.66 16.41
N ARG A 26 4.30 -14.67 15.50
CA ARG A 26 3.21 -14.16 14.63
C ARG A 26 2.32 -13.11 15.29
N ASN A 27 1.92 -12.01 14.66
CA ASN A 27 2.14 -11.42 13.33
C ASN A 27 1.82 -9.92 13.53
N ASP A 28 2.65 -9.00 13.08
CA ASP A 28 2.44 -7.55 13.19
C ASP A 28 2.25 -6.91 11.82
N GLU A 29 1.44 -7.51 10.93
CA GLU A 29 1.35 -7.07 9.54
C GLU A 29 -0.04 -7.31 8.91
N THR A 30 -1.15 -7.10 9.62
CA THR A 30 -2.47 -7.32 8.97
C THR A 30 -3.62 -6.43 9.44
N GLN A 31 -3.35 -5.31 10.13
CA GLN A 31 -4.42 -4.35 10.48
C GLN A 31 -4.28 -2.98 9.79
N ASP A 32 -3.19 -2.74 9.07
CA ASP A 32 -2.97 -1.48 8.35
C ASP A 32 -3.52 -1.48 6.92
N GLU A 33 -3.80 -2.65 6.35
CA GLU A 33 -4.31 -2.75 4.97
C GLU A 33 -5.77 -2.28 4.88
N ASP A 34 -6.65 -2.75 5.77
CA ASP A 34 -8.07 -2.35 5.80
C ASP A 34 -8.25 -0.82 6.00
N LEU A 35 -7.42 -0.21 6.85
CA LEU A 35 -7.44 1.25 7.09
C LEU A 35 -6.87 2.06 5.93
N LYS A 36 -5.92 1.51 5.16
CA LYS A 36 -5.43 2.13 3.92
C LYS A 36 -6.51 2.05 2.85
N GLU A 37 -7.20 0.92 2.69
CA GLU A 37 -8.32 0.79 1.75
C GLU A 37 -9.37 1.88 1.98
N ASP A 38 -9.71 2.13 3.26
CA ASP A 38 -10.67 3.16 3.64
C ASP A 38 -10.15 4.59 3.43
N PHE A 39 -8.86 4.87 3.69
CA PHE A 39 -8.26 6.18 3.40
C PHE A 39 -8.12 6.44 1.89
N ILE A 40 -7.80 5.39 1.13
CA ILE A 40 -7.71 5.39 -0.33
C ILE A 40 -9.10 5.51 -0.97
N MET A 41 -10.16 5.01 -0.32
CA MET A 41 -11.56 5.16 -0.72
C MET A 41 -12.06 6.61 -0.76
N PHE A 42 -11.37 7.59 -0.15
CA PHE A 42 -11.76 9.01 -0.21
C PHE A 42 -11.21 9.80 -1.39
N LYS A 43 -10.34 9.20 -2.22
CA LYS A 43 -9.80 9.89 -3.41
C LYS A 43 -10.79 9.74 -4.57
N ASP A 44 -11.42 10.85 -4.97
CA ASP A 44 -12.35 10.90 -6.11
C ASP A 44 -11.73 10.30 -7.39
N THR A 45 -10.41 10.47 -7.58
CA THR A 45 -9.67 9.88 -8.71
C THR A 45 -9.70 8.36 -8.69
N LEU A 46 -9.51 7.74 -7.52
CA LEU A 46 -9.51 6.28 -7.41
C LEU A 46 -10.92 5.72 -7.62
N ILE A 47 -11.95 6.37 -7.07
CA ILE A 47 -13.34 5.99 -7.30
C ILE A 47 -13.66 6.06 -8.79
N ALA A 48 -13.31 7.17 -9.46
CA ALA A 48 -13.53 7.33 -10.89
C ALA A 48 -12.80 6.24 -11.70
N LEU A 49 -11.55 5.93 -11.36
CA LEU A 49 -10.80 4.84 -11.98
C LEU A 49 -11.46 3.47 -11.79
N LYS A 50 -11.94 3.14 -10.59
CA LYS A 50 -12.65 1.87 -10.31
C LYS A 50 -13.94 1.77 -11.11
N ILE A 51 -14.71 2.87 -11.20
CA ILE A 51 -15.95 2.93 -11.98
C ILE A 51 -15.65 2.79 -13.48
N MET A 52 -14.65 3.49 -14.00
CA MET A 52 -14.28 3.37 -15.42
C MET A 52 -13.77 1.97 -15.75
N ARG A 53 -12.99 1.35 -14.85
CA ARG A 53 -12.53 -0.04 -14.97
C ARG A 53 -13.69 -1.04 -15.00
N SER A 54 -14.73 -0.85 -14.19
CA SER A 54 -15.86 -1.79 -14.13
C SER A 54 -16.77 -1.74 -15.36
N GLN A 55 -16.67 -0.69 -16.18
CA GLN A 55 -17.41 -0.57 -17.44
C GLN A 55 -16.84 -1.42 -18.57
N PHE A 56 -15.62 -1.96 -18.43
CA PHE A 56 -15.02 -2.79 -19.46
C PHE A 56 -15.70 -4.17 -19.51
N PRO A 57 -16.28 -4.56 -20.66
CA PRO A 57 -16.88 -5.87 -20.78
C PRO A 57 -15.80 -6.95 -20.70
N MET A 58 -16.02 -7.95 -19.84
CA MET A 58 -15.18 -9.15 -19.81
C MET A 58 -15.49 -10.01 -21.04
N ILE A 59 -14.81 -9.72 -22.15
CA ILE A 59 -14.92 -10.51 -23.38
C ILE A 59 -13.86 -11.60 -23.32
N GLU A 60 -14.26 -12.87 -23.25
CA GLU A 60 -13.36 -14.05 -23.12
C GLU A 60 -12.25 -14.13 -24.18
N LYS A 61 -12.40 -13.42 -25.31
CA LYS A 61 -11.42 -13.40 -26.42
C LYS A 61 -10.46 -12.20 -26.38
N VAL A 62 -10.65 -11.24 -25.48
CA VAL A 62 -9.80 -10.05 -25.37
C VAL A 62 -8.89 -10.23 -24.15
N VAL A 63 -7.61 -10.48 -24.41
CA VAL A 63 -6.56 -10.63 -23.38
C VAL A 63 -6.13 -9.28 -22.80
N VAL A 64 -6.68 -8.18 -23.32
CA VAL A 64 -6.28 -6.83 -22.90
C VAL A 64 -7.01 -6.46 -21.60
N LYS A 65 -6.22 -6.25 -20.55
CA LYS A 65 -6.70 -5.75 -19.27
C LYS A 65 -7.21 -4.32 -19.40
N PRO A 66 -8.23 -3.93 -18.61
CA PRO A 66 -8.82 -2.61 -18.69
C PRO A 66 -7.81 -1.53 -18.27
N PHE A 67 -7.69 -0.48 -19.08
CA PHE A 67 -6.90 0.70 -18.77
C PHE A 67 -7.72 1.95 -19.04
N VAL A 68 -7.52 2.99 -18.23
CA VAL A 68 -8.23 4.26 -18.29
C VAL A 68 -7.29 5.32 -18.82
N LEU A 69 -7.76 6.18 -19.72
CA LEU A 69 -6.94 7.30 -20.20
C LEU A 69 -7.04 8.49 -19.24
N ARG A 70 -5.94 9.23 -19.06
CA ARG A 70 -5.94 10.46 -18.24
C ARG A 70 -6.92 11.51 -18.78
N SER A 71 -7.09 11.55 -20.11
CA SER A 71 -8.12 12.37 -20.77
C SER A 71 -9.55 12.00 -20.35
N GLN A 72 -9.82 10.72 -20.06
CA GLN A 72 -11.11 10.26 -19.55
C GLN A 72 -11.31 10.69 -18.09
N LEU A 73 -10.27 10.60 -17.25
CA LEU A 73 -10.32 11.12 -15.89
C LEU A 73 -10.58 12.62 -15.83
N TYR A 74 -9.89 13.41 -16.65
CA TYR A 74 -10.13 14.86 -16.75
C TYR A 74 -11.52 15.22 -17.27
N SER A 75 -12.20 14.28 -17.93
CA SER A 75 -13.58 14.47 -18.37
C SER A 75 -14.57 14.15 -17.24
N SER A 76 -14.20 13.26 -16.31
CA SER A 76 -15.04 12.87 -15.17
C SER A 76 -14.83 13.75 -13.94
N ILE A 77 -13.63 14.29 -13.73
CA ILE A 77 -13.23 15.09 -12.57
C ILE A 77 -12.78 16.46 -13.05
N LYS A 78 -13.38 17.52 -12.47
CA LYS A 78 -13.16 18.90 -12.92
C LYS A 78 -11.78 19.43 -12.56
N ASP A 79 -11.24 19.08 -11.39
CA ASP A 79 -9.96 19.58 -10.92
C ASP A 79 -8.81 18.69 -11.40
N ARG A 80 -8.19 19.09 -12.52
CA ARG A 80 -7.04 18.38 -13.10
C ARG A 80 -5.81 18.38 -12.18
N THR A 81 -5.63 19.43 -11.39
CA THR A 81 -4.46 19.54 -10.50
C THR A 81 -4.57 18.56 -9.35
N GLN A 82 -5.77 18.35 -8.81
CA GLN A 82 -6.00 17.31 -7.81
C GLN A 82 -5.84 15.92 -8.40
N VAL A 83 -6.41 15.65 -9.58
CA VAL A 83 -6.22 14.36 -10.28
C VAL A 83 -4.74 14.04 -10.43
N ASP A 84 -3.93 15.00 -10.85
CA ASP A 84 -2.49 14.78 -11.02
C ASP A 84 -1.75 14.48 -9.72
N ARG A 85 -2.10 15.18 -8.64
CA ARG A 85 -1.53 14.91 -7.31
C ARG A 85 -1.93 13.53 -6.82
N GLU A 86 -3.21 13.19 -6.91
CA GLU A 86 -3.73 11.89 -6.48
C GLU A 86 -3.15 10.74 -7.32
N LEU A 87 -3.03 10.91 -8.64
CA LEU A 87 -2.38 9.91 -9.51
C LEU A 87 -0.92 9.70 -9.15
N GLU A 88 -0.17 10.76 -8.85
CA GLU A 88 1.22 10.65 -8.41
C GLU A 88 1.32 9.96 -7.04
N ASP A 89 0.42 10.25 -6.11
CA ASP A 89 0.38 9.57 -4.81
C ASP A 89 0.05 8.07 -4.97
N LEU A 90 -0.97 7.73 -5.76
CA LEU A 90 -1.35 6.34 -6.06
C LEU A 90 -0.26 5.57 -6.82
N ARG A 91 0.53 6.27 -7.64
CA ARG A 91 1.70 5.70 -8.31
C ARG A 91 2.83 5.41 -7.32
N LYS A 92 3.08 6.30 -6.35
CA LYS A 92 4.09 6.10 -5.30
C LYS A 92 3.70 4.98 -4.33
N GLU A 93 2.41 4.85 -4.06
CA GLU A 93 1.83 3.76 -3.27
C GLU A 93 1.80 2.42 -4.04
N GLU A 94 2.29 2.38 -5.29
CA GLU A 94 2.27 1.20 -6.15
C GLU A 94 0.86 0.61 -6.33
N VAL A 95 -0.18 1.45 -6.28
CA VAL A 95 -1.57 1.05 -6.54
C VAL A 95 -1.86 1.07 -8.04
N LEU A 96 -1.28 2.02 -8.76
CA LEU A 96 -1.51 2.25 -10.19
C LEU A 96 -0.21 2.35 -10.98
N ARG A 97 -0.25 1.90 -12.23
CA ARG A 97 0.80 2.11 -13.25
C ARG A 97 0.31 3.10 -14.30
N ILE A 98 1.14 4.10 -14.57
CA ILE A 98 0.88 5.08 -15.63
C ILE A 98 1.86 4.84 -16.78
N PHE A 99 1.33 4.67 -17.98
CA PHE A 99 2.07 4.51 -19.23
C PHE A 99 1.86 5.74 -20.09
N LYS A 100 2.93 6.20 -20.74
CA LYS A 100 2.82 7.19 -21.81
C LYS A 100 2.59 6.44 -23.11
N LEU A 101 1.46 6.67 -23.76
CA LEU A 101 1.19 6.11 -25.08
C LEU A 101 1.83 7.00 -26.16
N ASN A 102 2.17 6.39 -27.28
CA ASN A 102 2.81 7.08 -28.40
C ASN A 102 1.79 7.68 -29.39
N THR A 103 0.50 7.65 -29.03
CA THR A 103 -0.63 8.01 -29.90
C THR A 103 -1.00 9.49 -29.86
N GLY A 104 -0.47 10.26 -28.91
CA GLY A 104 -0.73 11.70 -28.77
C GLY A 104 -0.01 12.36 -27.58
N GLN A 105 -0.13 13.70 -27.47
CA GLN A 105 0.49 14.49 -26.38
C GLN A 105 -0.17 14.25 -25.01
N ASP A 106 -1.43 13.78 -24.97
CA ASP A 106 -2.25 13.63 -23.75
C ASP A 106 -2.76 12.20 -23.50
N ASP A 107 -2.23 11.23 -24.24
CA ASP A 107 -2.62 9.82 -24.10
C ASP A 107 -1.73 9.13 -23.05
N ASN A 108 -1.98 9.44 -21.78
CA ASN A 108 -1.49 8.62 -20.67
C ASN A 108 -2.51 7.53 -20.36
N ALA A 109 -2.08 6.26 -20.40
CA ALA A 109 -2.88 5.14 -19.92
C ALA A 109 -2.57 4.87 -18.44
N ILE A 110 -3.61 4.62 -17.67
CA ILE A 110 -3.56 4.34 -16.24
C ILE A 110 -4.19 2.97 -16.04
N MET A 111 -3.48 2.07 -15.38
CA MET A 111 -3.92 0.71 -15.12
C MET A 111 -3.66 0.37 -13.65
N PHE A 112 -4.51 -0.46 -13.05
CA PHE A 112 -4.26 -0.95 -11.69
C PHE A 112 -3.06 -1.88 -11.70
N MET A 113 -2.27 -1.88 -10.62
CA MET A 113 -1.15 -2.83 -10.52
C MET A 113 -1.65 -4.28 -10.55
N ASP A 114 -2.79 -4.57 -9.93
CA ASP A 114 -3.41 -5.90 -10.00
C ASP A 114 -3.62 -6.36 -11.45
N ASP A 115 -4.10 -5.46 -12.32
CA ASP A 115 -4.30 -5.75 -13.73
C ASP A 115 -2.97 -5.90 -14.48
N TYR A 116 -1.97 -5.11 -14.11
CA TYR A 116 -0.63 -5.19 -14.69
C TYR A 116 0.07 -6.52 -14.39
N LEU A 117 0.01 -7.01 -13.15
CA LEU A 117 0.63 -8.29 -12.76
C LEU A 117 -0.10 -9.49 -13.36
N GLN A 118 -1.39 -9.34 -13.70
CA GLN A 118 -2.20 -10.40 -14.28
C GLN A 118 -2.21 -10.41 -15.82
N GLN A 119 -1.41 -9.57 -16.48
CA GLN A 119 -1.25 -9.52 -17.94
C GLN A 119 -0.25 -10.59 -18.41
#